data_AF-A0AAW9L0C2-F1
#
_entry.id   AF-A0AAW9L0C2-F1
#
_cell.length_a   1.000
_cell.length_b   1.000
_cell.length_c   1.000
_cell.angle_alpha   90.00
_cell.angle_beta   90.00
_cell.angle_gamma   90.00
#
_symmetry.space_group_name_H-M   'P 1'
#
loop_
_entity.id
_entity.type
_entity.pdbx_description
1 polymer ?
#
loop_
_entity_poly.entity_id
_entity_poly.type
_entity_poly.pdbx_seq_one_letter_code
_entity_poly.pdbx_strand_id
1 'polypeptide(L)'
;MSSAELQIDPYGPVFISYRHSDGKSIADRVSTLLKSVGVPVWIDSEAMQVGHIEKRVNRAIEQTISGAVVISTEDTARSDVISKNEVPGLLRLLDNDPTFPICIINVNDKDAVREGLDYSAPDRRMRTVTVESDLRGPLSSIKQFGVEEEDLIALVGAMATERVKRIHQACQEKDDRIVRLGLYSWEESVDHASSGNHLDLRLAAPKSGDRFNREALKTFKDTLKETRKAVESVSPSVLQVEGRAHLFLAFVLGAQFPETFVKRAIVRQSGENWGRENNGDQNESFLHLTDQRVCNESSAGRARVAVYLDLVAGRLDSAFTSFVEANKEKISYSARIGMREPGQIDPNDGARIAREASNLIRDLSSPHGSSSHGAAHIDLMMRCPLPLAFLIGRNVNTLSFTVYEYERDKDRYVPMLDVDTFNNRSNVITKVLV
;
A
#
# COMPACT_ATOMS: atom_id res chain seq x y z
N MET A 1 4.89 -30.28 31.93
CA MET A 1 4.71 -29.91 30.52
C MET A 1 5.69 -28.79 30.24
N SER A 2 6.60 -28.99 29.29
CA SER A 2 7.61 -27.99 28.92
C SER A 2 6.91 -26.74 28.38
N SER A 3 7.21 -25.59 28.99
CA SER A 3 6.86 -24.28 28.47
C SER A 3 7.54 -24.12 27.12
N ALA A 4 6.82 -24.37 26.02
CA ALA A 4 7.25 -23.86 24.73
C ALA A 4 7.31 -22.35 24.87
N GLU A 5 8.52 -21.79 24.85
CA GLU A 5 8.73 -20.34 24.87
C GLU A 5 7.89 -19.74 23.74
N LEU A 6 7.02 -18.81 24.11
CA LEU A 6 6.18 -18.07 23.17
C LEU A 6 7.08 -17.30 22.21
N GLN A 7 7.31 -17.84 21.01
CA GLN A 7 8.20 -17.22 20.03
C GLN A 7 7.42 -16.16 19.23
N ILE A 8 8.00 -14.97 19.06
CA ILE A 8 7.46 -13.89 18.23
C ILE A 8 8.20 -13.93 16.89
N ASP A 9 7.46 -13.99 15.77
CA ASP A 9 8.02 -13.87 14.44
C ASP A 9 7.71 -12.47 13.92
N PRO A 10 8.73 -11.59 13.71
CA PRO A 10 8.53 -10.28 13.11
C PRO A 10 7.82 -10.33 11.74
N TYR A 11 7.93 -11.45 11.01
CA TYR A 11 7.27 -11.65 9.73
C TYR A 11 5.88 -12.29 9.83
N GLY A 12 5.48 -12.79 11.00
CA GLY A 12 4.19 -13.41 11.24
C GLY A 12 3.00 -12.46 11.01
N PRO A 13 1.76 -12.96 11.06
CA PRO A 13 0.58 -12.12 10.95
C PRO A 13 0.30 -11.33 12.23
N VAL A 14 -0.44 -10.23 12.10
CA VAL A 14 -1.09 -9.57 13.23
C VAL A 14 -2.38 -10.31 13.58
N PHE A 15 -2.52 -10.68 14.84
CA PHE A 15 -3.75 -11.28 15.36
C PHE A 15 -4.80 -10.20 15.66
N ILE A 16 -6.04 -10.39 15.18
CA ILE A 16 -7.18 -9.54 15.60
C ILE A 16 -8.07 -10.32 16.57
N SER A 17 -8.04 -9.89 17.84
CA SER A 17 -8.93 -10.38 18.90
C SER A 17 -10.21 -9.56 18.89
N TYR A 18 -11.35 -10.23 18.68
CA TYR A 18 -12.65 -9.58 18.62
C TYR A 18 -13.79 -10.56 18.97
N ARG A 19 -14.91 -10.01 19.45
CA ARG A 19 -16.15 -10.77 19.66
C ARG A 19 -16.96 -10.78 18.36
N HIS A 20 -17.34 -11.96 17.88
CA HIS A 20 -17.96 -12.11 16.55
C HIS A 20 -19.29 -11.36 16.38
N SER A 21 -20.11 -11.29 17.43
CA SER A 21 -21.46 -10.73 17.37
C SER A 21 -21.51 -9.21 17.20
N ASP A 22 -20.46 -8.48 17.59
CA ASP A 22 -20.48 -7.02 17.73
C ASP A 22 -19.16 -6.35 17.33
N GLY A 23 -18.05 -7.09 17.27
CA GLY A 23 -16.75 -6.60 16.81
C GLY A 23 -16.44 -6.95 15.35
N LYS A 24 -17.26 -7.77 14.67
CA LYS A 24 -16.92 -8.32 13.34
C LYS A 24 -16.75 -7.24 12.27
N SER A 25 -17.65 -6.28 12.18
CA SER A 25 -17.55 -5.21 11.17
C SER A 25 -16.28 -4.37 11.34
N ILE A 26 -15.89 -4.09 12.59
CA ILE A 26 -14.64 -3.39 12.92
C ILE A 26 -13.44 -4.26 12.56
N ALA A 27 -13.48 -5.56 12.90
CA ALA A 27 -12.41 -6.50 12.57
C ALA A 27 -12.19 -6.63 11.05
N ASP A 28 -13.27 -6.77 10.28
CA ASP A 28 -13.24 -6.85 8.81
C ASP A 28 -12.66 -5.56 8.21
N ARG A 29 -13.06 -4.39 8.73
CA ARG A 29 -12.52 -3.10 8.28
C ARG A 29 -11.03 -2.96 8.57
N VAL A 30 -10.60 -3.27 9.80
CA VAL A 30 -9.20 -3.23 10.22
C VAL A 30 -8.36 -4.23 9.44
N SER A 31 -8.90 -5.41 9.15
CA SER A 31 -8.28 -6.40 8.25
C SER A 31 -7.92 -5.79 6.90
N THR A 32 -8.92 -5.13 6.30
CA THR A 32 -8.78 -4.52 4.97
C THR A 32 -7.74 -3.41 5.00
N LEU A 33 -7.74 -2.58 6.05
CA LEU A 33 -6.77 -1.51 6.25
C LEU A 33 -5.34 -2.04 6.47
N LEU A 34 -5.16 -3.06 7.32
CA LEU A 34 -3.86 -3.70 7.58
C LEU A 34 -3.29 -4.33 6.30
N LYS A 35 -4.10 -5.08 5.55
CA LYS A 35 -3.68 -5.65 4.26
C LYS A 35 -3.28 -4.57 3.24
N SER A 36 -3.98 -3.44 3.25
CA SER A 36 -3.70 -2.30 2.37
C SER A 36 -2.37 -1.60 2.67
N VAL A 37 -1.99 -1.45 3.96
CA VAL A 37 -0.65 -0.96 4.35
C VAL A 37 0.45 -2.01 4.21
N GLY A 38 0.06 -3.26 4.00
CA GLY A 38 0.93 -4.41 3.78
C GLY A 38 1.27 -5.24 5.01
N VAL A 39 0.45 -5.15 6.05
CA VAL A 39 0.56 -6.00 7.25
C VAL A 39 -0.31 -7.24 7.07
N PRO A 40 0.26 -8.46 7.11
CA PRO A 40 -0.53 -9.69 7.07
C PRO A 40 -1.38 -9.83 8.32
N VAL A 41 -2.59 -10.38 8.16
CA VAL A 41 -3.57 -10.48 9.23
C VAL A 41 -4.01 -11.92 9.39
N TRP A 42 -4.17 -12.33 10.64
CA TRP A 42 -4.88 -13.55 11.00
C TRP A 42 -6.22 -13.18 11.63
N ILE A 43 -7.30 -13.51 10.92
CA ILE A 43 -8.67 -13.39 11.41
C ILE A 43 -9.26 -14.79 11.44
N ASP A 44 -9.88 -15.12 12.57
CA ASP A 44 -10.72 -16.30 12.66
C ASP A 44 -12.00 -16.08 11.83
N SER A 45 -11.90 -16.39 10.53
CA SER A 45 -13.04 -16.50 9.64
C SER A 45 -12.89 -17.76 8.79
N GLU A 46 -13.82 -18.69 9.01
CA GLU A 46 -14.22 -19.83 8.15
C GLU A 46 -13.52 -21.19 8.31
N ALA A 47 -12.45 -21.35 9.09
CA ALA A 47 -11.78 -22.66 9.22
C ALA A 47 -12.18 -23.52 10.44
N MET A 48 -13.09 -23.08 11.31
CA MET A 48 -13.49 -23.86 12.49
C MET A 48 -14.87 -24.48 12.31
N GLN A 49 -14.89 -25.76 11.89
CA GLN A 49 -16.02 -26.64 12.18
C GLN A 49 -16.37 -26.54 13.66
N VAL A 50 -17.67 -26.42 13.92
CA VAL A 50 -18.30 -26.32 15.24
C VAL A 50 -17.71 -27.39 16.18
N GLY A 51 -16.99 -26.97 17.24
CA GLY A 51 -16.53 -27.90 18.28
C GLY A 51 -15.24 -27.56 19.05
N HIS A 52 -14.41 -26.60 18.64
CA HIS A 52 -13.09 -26.37 19.27
C HIS A 52 -12.70 -24.90 19.47
N ILE A 53 -13.48 -24.13 20.22
CA ILE A 53 -13.23 -22.69 20.45
C ILE A 53 -11.98 -22.44 21.33
N GLU A 54 -11.62 -23.36 22.24
CA GLU A 54 -10.46 -23.20 23.15
C GLU A 54 -9.09 -23.32 22.46
N LYS A 55 -9.03 -23.77 21.20
CA LYS A 55 -7.78 -23.97 20.44
C LYS A 55 -7.28 -22.72 19.69
N ARG A 56 -8.00 -21.59 19.75
CA ARG A 56 -7.76 -20.41 18.89
C ARG A 56 -6.48 -19.65 19.21
N VAL A 57 -6.25 -19.35 20.49
CA VAL A 57 -5.10 -18.56 20.95
C VAL A 57 -3.84 -19.39 20.95
N ASN A 58 -3.92 -20.61 21.48
CA ASN A 58 -2.81 -21.54 21.44
C ASN A 58 -2.39 -21.80 19.99
N ARG A 59 -3.33 -21.94 19.04
CA ARG A 59 -2.97 -22.12 17.62
C ARG A 59 -2.41 -20.87 16.94
N ALA A 60 -2.93 -19.67 17.23
CA ALA A 60 -2.34 -18.43 16.70
C ALA A 60 -0.93 -18.18 17.26
N ILE A 61 -0.75 -18.44 18.55
CA ILE A 61 0.54 -18.40 19.24
C ILE A 61 1.49 -19.49 18.73
N GLU A 62 0.99 -20.71 18.48
CA GLU A 62 1.71 -21.81 17.82
C GLU A 62 2.09 -21.46 16.37
N GLN A 63 1.38 -20.50 15.74
CA GLN A 63 1.66 -19.97 14.40
C GLN A 63 2.57 -18.72 14.40
N THR A 64 3.09 -18.30 15.57
CA THR A 64 4.11 -17.25 15.71
C THR A 64 3.64 -15.88 15.18
N ILE A 65 2.81 -15.16 15.95
CA ILE A 65 2.30 -13.83 15.56
C ILE A 65 3.37 -12.73 15.64
N SER A 66 3.19 -11.65 14.88
CA SER A 66 4.07 -10.47 14.91
C SER A 66 3.56 -9.32 15.79
N GLY A 67 2.31 -9.39 16.22
CA GLY A 67 1.62 -8.33 16.94
C GLY A 67 0.13 -8.64 17.12
N ALA A 68 -0.59 -7.78 17.84
CA ALA A 68 -2.01 -7.96 18.10
C ALA A 68 -2.82 -6.65 18.08
N VAL A 69 -4.08 -6.77 17.66
CA VAL A 69 -5.11 -5.75 17.79
C VAL A 69 -6.26 -6.33 18.60
N VAL A 70 -6.65 -5.66 19.68
CA VAL A 70 -7.78 -6.08 20.52
C VAL A 70 -8.95 -5.11 20.35
N ILE A 71 -10.12 -5.62 19.99
CA ILE A 71 -11.34 -4.81 19.83
C ILE A 71 -12.15 -4.90 21.13
N SER A 72 -12.26 -3.77 21.82
CA SER A 72 -12.98 -3.59 23.08
C SER A 72 -14.31 -2.90 22.82
N THR A 73 -15.38 -3.69 22.78
CA THR A 73 -16.78 -3.23 22.78
C THR A 73 -17.40 -3.37 24.17
N GLU A 74 -18.52 -2.69 24.42
CA GLU A 74 -19.30 -2.86 25.66
C GLU A 74 -19.59 -4.34 25.97
N ASP A 75 -20.01 -5.10 24.96
CA ASP A 75 -20.35 -6.52 25.10
C ASP A 75 -19.13 -7.47 25.10
N THR A 76 -17.90 -6.95 24.97
CA THR A 76 -16.68 -7.78 25.11
C THR A 76 -16.61 -8.45 26.49
N ALA A 77 -17.23 -7.86 27.52
CA ALA A 77 -17.37 -8.45 28.84
C ALA A 77 -18.12 -9.79 28.88
N ARG A 78 -18.86 -10.12 27.81
CA ARG A 78 -19.60 -11.37 27.64
C ARG A 78 -18.79 -12.46 26.94
N SER A 79 -17.54 -12.19 26.55
CA SER A 79 -16.66 -13.15 25.91
C SER A 79 -15.64 -13.72 26.89
N ASP A 80 -15.93 -14.92 27.41
CA ASP A 80 -15.00 -15.64 28.28
C ASP A 80 -13.71 -16.03 27.57
N VAL A 81 -13.75 -16.26 26.26
CA VAL A 81 -12.55 -16.58 25.46
C VAL A 81 -11.59 -15.40 25.42
N ILE A 82 -12.11 -14.19 25.26
CA ILE A 82 -11.29 -12.98 25.20
C ILE A 82 -10.65 -12.71 26.57
N SER A 83 -11.46 -12.72 27.64
CA SER A 83 -11.02 -12.37 28.99
C SER A 83 -10.16 -13.43 29.66
N LYS A 84 -10.42 -14.72 29.42
CA LYS A 84 -9.69 -15.82 30.09
C LYS A 84 -8.52 -16.37 29.27
N ASN A 85 -8.54 -16.23 27.93
CA ASN A 85 -7.54 -16.86 27.07
C ASN A 85 -6.76 -15.85 26.20
N GLU A 86 -7.43 -15.08 25.34
CA GLU A 86 -6.76 -14.18 24.35
C GLU A 86 -5.95 -13.08 25.04
N VAL A 87 -6.62 -12.25 25.83
CA VAL A 87 -5.98 -11.08 26.47
C VAL A 87 -4.88 -11.49 27.45
N PRO A 88 -5.07 -12.49 28.36
CA PRO A 88 -3.97 -12.96 29.20
C PRO A 88 -2.80 -13.58 28.41
N GLY A 89 -3.06 -14.18 27.24
CA GLY A 89 -2.00 -14.66 26.35
C GLY A 89 -1.18 -13.51 25.77
N LEU A 90 -1.86 -12.46 25.30
CA LEU A 90 -1.22 -11.26 24.75
C LEU A 90 -0.44 -10.46 25.78
N LEU A 91 -0.96 -10.34 27.01
CA LEU A 91 -0.24 -9.69 28.11
C LEU A 91 1.04 -10.45 28.47
N ARG A 92 1.01 -11.79 28.48
CA ARG A 92 2.23 -12.60 28.68
C ARG A 92 3.27 -12.39 27.58
N LEU A 93 2.85 -12.21 26.32
CA LEU A 93 3.76 -11.85 25.23
C LEU A 93 4.40 -10.48 25.47
N LEU A 94 3.62 -9.51 25.92
CA LEU A 94 4.11 -8.16 26.24
C LEU A 94 5.04 -8.16 27.46
N ASP A 95 4.77 -8.98 28.47
CA ASP A 95 5.63 -9.13 29.66
C ASP A 95 6.98 -9.77 29.27
N ASN A 96 6.98 -10.73 28.34
CA ASN A 96 8.19 -11.38 27.84
C ASN A 96 8.98 -10.50 26.87
N ASP A 97 8.29 -9.71 26.04
CA ASP A 97 8.85 -8.74 25.11
C ASP A 97 8.09 -7.40 25.20
N PRO A 98 8.60 -6.42 25.97
CA PRO A 98 7.97 -5.10 26.11
C PRO A 98 7.83 -4.32 24.80
N THR A 99 8.49 -4.76 23.73
CA THR A 99 8.41 -4.15 22.39
C THR A 99 7.38 -4.85 21.50
N PHE A 100 6.66 -5.86 22.00
CA PHE A 100 5.62 -6.56 21.27
C PHE A 100 4.53 -5.57 20.82
N PRO A 101 4.27 -5.44 19.49
CA PRO A 101 3.29 -4.49 19.00
C PRO A 101 1.87 -4.90 19.38
N ILE A 102 1.24 -4.15 20.27
CA ILE A 102 -0.16 -4.32 20.65
C ILE A 102 -0.90 -2.99 20.67
N CYS A 103 -2.10 -2.97 20.09
CA CYS A 103 -3.00 -1.82 20.08
C CYS A 103 -4.42 -2.24 20.44
N ILE A 104 -5.21 -1.32 21.00
CA ILE A 104 -6.61 -1.56 21.34
C ILE A 104 -7.51 -0.62 20.53
N ILE A 105 -8.55 -1.16 19.93
CA ILE A 105 -9.67 -0.37 19.41
C ILE A 105 -10.70 -0.30 20.52
N ASN A 106 -10.91 0.90 21.07
CA ASN A 106 -11.79 1.12 22.21
C ASN A 106 -13.08 1.79 21.74
N VAL A 107 -14.16 1.03 21.73
CA VAL A 107 -15.49 1.53 21.42
C VAL A 107 -16.08 2.13 22.69
N ASN A 108 -16.46 3.41 22.64
CA ASN A 108 -17.16 4.04 23.75
C ASN A 108 -18.52 3.37 24.00
N ASP A 109 -18.96 3.32 25.26
CA ASP A 109 -20.29 2.84 25.61
C ASP A 109 -21.36 3.77 25.02
N LYS A 110 -22.50 3.22 24.61
CA LYS A 110 -23.54 3.98 23.85
C LYS A 110 -24.07 5.20 24.61
N ASP A 111 -24.07 5.14 25.93
CA ASP A 111 -24.60 6.18 26.82
C ASP A 111 -23.50 7.07 27.43
N ALA A 112 -22.25 6.93 26.98
CA ALA A 112 -21.14 7.72 27.51
C ALA A 112 -21.22 9.18 27.01
N VAL A 113 -21.63 10.11 27.88
CA VAL A 113 -21.60 11.57 27.63
C VAL A 113 -20.18 12.13 27.83
N ARG A 114 -19.16 11.45 27.31
CA ARG A 114 -17.75 11.80 27.56
C ARG A 114 -17.06 12.20 26.26
N GLU A 115 -16.39 13.35 26.27
CA GLU A 115 -15.44 13.71 25.21
C GLU A 115 -14.20 12.82 25.32
N GLY A 116 -13.92 12.03 24.28
CA GLY A 116 -12.74 11.16 24.18
C GLY A 116 -12.96 9.71 24.61
N LEU A 117 -11.87 8.92 24.51
CA LEU A 117 -11.89 7.48 24.83
C LEU A 117 -11.83 7.24 26.35
N ASP A 118 -12.63 6.30 26.83
CA ASP A 118 -12.45 5.75 28.17
C ASP A 118 -11.34 4.70 28.19
N TYR A 119 -10.09 5.14 28.38
CA TYR A 119 -8.91 4.28 28.42
C TYR A 119 -8.97 3.14 29.45
N SER A 120 -9.84 3.23 30.46
CA SER A 120 -10.02 2.18 31.47
C SER A 120 -11.11 1.17 31.13
N ALA A 121 -11.96 1.44 30.13
CA ALA A 121 -13.04 0.55 29.76
C ALA A 121 -12.57 -0.85 29.32
N PRO A 122 -11.48 -1.02 28.53
CA PRO A 122 -10.97 -2.34 28.18
C PRO A 122 -10.64 -3.20 29.40
N ASP A 123 -10.02 -2.62 30.44
CA ASP A 123 -9.67 -3.39 31.64
C ASP A 123 -10.89 -3.91 32.40
N ARG A 124 -11.92 -3.06 32.53
CA ARG A 124 -13.20 -3.46 33.16
C ARG A 124 -13.91 -4.53 32.34
N ARG A 125 -13.96 -4.37 31.02
CA ARG A 125 -14.63 -5.32 30.11
C ARG A 125 -13.91 -6.66 30.07
N MET A 126 -12.58 -6.67 30.05
CA MET A 126 -11.77 -7.88 29.90
C MET A 126 -11.33 -8.50 31.23
N ARG A 127 -11.74 -7.92 32.36
CA ARG A 127 -11.48 -8.42 33.73
C ARG A 127 -9.99 -8.56 34.04
N THR A 128 -9.18 -7.61 33.59
CA THR A 128 -7.72 -7.58 33.80
C THR A 128 -7.31 -6.85 35.08
N VAL A 129 -8.24 -6.18 35.74
CA VAL A 129 -8.03 -5.55 37.05
C VAL A 129 -8.00 -6.63 38.15
N THR A 130 -6.98 -6.60 38.99
CA THR A 130 -6.80 -7.55 40.11
C THR A 130 -7.33 -7.05 41.45
N VAL A 131 -7.57 -5.74 41.60
CA VAL A 131 -8.09 -5.11 42.83
C VAL A 131 -9.30 -4.25 42.49
N GLU A 132 -10.45 -4.49 43.12
CA GLU A 132 -11.72 -3.77 42.84
C GLU A 132 -11.64 -2.24 42.99
N SER A 133 -10.68 -1.72 43.76
CA SER A 133 -10.46 -0.27 43.92
C SER A 133 -9.70 0.39 42.77
N ASP A 134 -8.97 -0.38 41.95
CA ASP A 134 -8.22 0.13 40.81
C ASP A 134 -9.09 0.10 39.55
N LEU A 135 -9.42 1.26 39.01
CA LEU A 135 -10.14 1.33 37.73
C LEU A 135 -9.21 1.14 36.53
N ARG A 136 -7.88 1.05 36.73
CA ARG A 136 -6.87 0.97 35.66
C ARG A 136 -6.07 -0.33 35.79
N GLY A 137 -6.11 -1.15 34.76
CA GLY A 137 -5.28 -2.34 34.63
C GLY A 137 -4.24 -2.18 33.52
N PRO A 138 -3.57 -3.28 33.12
CA PRO A 138 -2.50 -3.24 32.13
C PRO A 138 -2.97 -2.81 30.72
N LEU A 139 -4.26 -2.88 30.40
CA LEU A 139 -4.76 -2.47 29.08
C LEU A 139 -4.86 -0.95 28.94
N SER A 140 -5.01 -0.22 30.05
CA SER A 140 -5.05 1.24 30.07
C SER A 140 -3.74 1.92 29.65
N SER A 141 -2.60 1.22 29.76
CA SER A 141 -1.30 1.70 29.32
C SER A 141 -0.96 1.35 27.87
N ILE A 142 -1.72 0.43 27.26
CA ILE A 142 -1.58 0.07 25.85
C ILE A 142 -2.16 1.20 24.99
N LYS A 143 -1.54 1.45 23.84
CA LYS A 143 -2.03 2.46 22.88
C LYS A 143 -3.44 2.11 22.40
N GLN A 144 -4.37 3.04 22.59
CA GLN A 144 -5.77 2.86 22.20
C GLN A 144 -6.19 3.84 21.11
N PHE A 145 -7.14 3.42 20.28
CA PHE A 145 -7.69 4.16 19.15
C PHE A 145 -9.22 4.06 19.16
N GLY A 146 -9.89 5.05 18.59
CA GLY A 146 -11.34 5.01 18.37
C GLY A 146 -11.72 4.12 17.18
N VAL A 147 -13.01 4.17 16.84
CA VAL A 147 -13.59 3.42 15.71
C VAL A 147 -13.74 4.25 14.44
N GLU A 148 -13.47 5.56 14.52
CA GLU A 148 -13.53 6.44 13.37
C GLU A 148 -12.44 6.09 12.37
N GLU A 149 -12.73 6.29 11.09
CA GLU A 149 -11.86 5.86 9.99
C GLU A 149 -10.43 6.44 10.13
N GLU A 150 -10.29 7.68 10.58
CA GLU A 150 -8.99 8.32 10.80
C GLU A 150 -8.19 7.64 11.93
N ASP A 151 -8.86 7.22 13.00
CA ASP A 151 -8.26 6.50 14.12
C ASP A 151 -7.81 5.10 13.68
N LEU A 152 -8.63 4.40 12.89
CA LEU A 152 -8.28 3.09 12.34
C LEU A 152 -7.08 3.18 11.40
N ILE A 153 -7.02 4.21 10.54
CA ILE A 153 -5.86 4.47 9.66
C ILE A 153 -4.61 4.73 10.50
N ALA A 154 -4.71 5.53 11.58
CA ALA A 154 -3.59 5.80 12.47
C ALA A 154 -3.11 4.53 13.21
N LEU A 155 -4.04 3.65 13.60
CA LEU A 155 -3.73 2.36 14.20
C LEU A 155 -2.93 1.48 13.25
N VAL A 156 -3.42 1.26 12.02
CA VAL A 156 -2.72 0.39 11.07
C VAL A 156 -1.36 0.97 10.66
N GLY A 157 -1.23 2.29 10.62
CA GLY A 157 0.06 2.96 10.41
C GLY A 157 1.05 2.73 11.55
N ALA A 158 0.59 2.73 12.80
CA ALA A 158 1.42 2.38 13.95
C ALA A 158 1.88 0.91 13.88
N MET A 159 0.97 -0.02 13.54
CA MET A 159 1.30 -1.44 13.38
C MET A 159 2.31 -1.67 12.24
N ALA A 160 2.12 -1.03 11.08
CA ALA A 160 3.04 -1.12 9.96
C ALA A 160 4.43 -0.56 10.31
N THR A 161 4.48 0.56 11.05
CA THR A 161 5.72 1.19 11.50
C THR A 161 6.52 0.26 12.43
N GLU A 162 5.88 -0.29 13.45
CA GLU A 162 6.56 -1.21 14.38
C GLU A 162 7.00 -2.49 13.68
N ARG A 163 6.20 -3.02 12.76
CA ARG A 163 6.61 -4.17 11.93
C ARG A 163 7.87 -3.87 11.12
N VAL A 164 7.91 -2.73 10.41
CA VAL A 164 9.09 -2.32 9.62
C VAL A 164 10.32 -2.20 10.52
N LYS A 165 10.21 -1.55 11.68
CA LYS A 165 11.33 -1.43 12.63
C LYS A 165 11.84 -2.79 13.10
N ARG A 166 10.95 -3.69 13.51
CA ARG A 166 11.33 -5.02 14.04
C ARG A 166 11.97 -5.91 13.00
N ILE A 167 11.37 -6.00 11.80
CA ILE A 167 11.96 -6.75 10.69
C ILE A 167 13.32 -6.15 10.31
N HIS A 168 13.39 -4.82 10.20
CA HIS A 168 14.63 -4.14 9.84
C HIS A 168 15.73 -4.40 10.88
N GLN A 169 15.43 -4.29 12.17
CA GLN A 169 16.36 -4.57 13.27
C GLN A 169 16.86 -6.03 13.22
N ALA A 170 15.97 -6.99 12.97
CA ALA A 170 16.34 -8.40 12.82
C ALA A 170 17.22 -8.67 11.58
N CYS A 171 17.18 -7.80 10.57
CA CYS A 171 17.97 -7.92 9.33
C CYS A 171 19.28 -7.13 9.34
N GLN A 172 19.55 -6.27 10.33
CA GLN A 172 20.73 -5.37 10.34
C GLN A 172 22.09 -6.10 10.28
N GLU A 173 22.13 -7.41 10.50
CA GLU A 173 23.36 -8.21 10.40
C GLU A 173 23.84 -8.45 8.95
N LYS A 174 23.06 -8.08 7.92
CA LYS A 174 23.38 -8.37 6.51
C LYS A 174 23.12 -7.15 5.61
N ASP A 175 24.20 -6.46 5.21
CA ASP A 175 24.35 -5.42 4.16
C ASP A 175 23.14 -4.72 3.52
N ASP A 176 23.32 -3.40 3.31
CA ASP A 176 22.36 -2.40 2.82
C ASP A 176 21.11 -2.31 3.71
N ARG A 177 20.74 -1.08 4.15
CA ARG A 177 19.49 -0.83 4.88
C ARG A 177 18.30 -0.96 3.92
N ILE A 178 18.00 -2.20 3.50
CA ILE A 178 16.97 -2.53 2.53
C ILE A 178 15.63 -2.63 3.25
N VAL A 179 14.61 -1.94 2.71
CA VAL A 179 13.20 -2.22 3.02
C VAL A 179 12.57 -2.89 1.81
N ARG A 180 11.86 -3.99 2.04
CA ARG A 180 11.23 -4.81 1.00
C ARG A 180 9.71 -4.63 0.99
N LEU A 181 9.15 -4.30 -0.16
CA LEU A 181 7.72 -4.11 -0.37
C LEU A 181 7.19 -5.10 -1.43
N GLY A 182 6.13 -5.83 -1.11
CA GLY A 182 5.30 -6.52 -2.10
C GLY A 182 4.13 -5.64 -2.54
N LEU A 183 3.75 -5.69 -3.82
CA LEU A 183 2.59 -4.97 -4.37
C LEU A 183 1.70 -5.92 -5.18
N TYR A 184 0.43 -6.04 -4.76
CA TYR A 184 -0.53 -6.97 -5.34
C TYR A 184 -1.89 -6.31 -5.60
N SER A 185 -2.36 -6.36 -6.85
CA SER A 185 -3.66 -5.77 -7.23
C SER A 185 -4.88 -6.49 -6.71
N TRP A 186 -4.74 -7.77 -6.38
CA TRP A 186 -5.75 -8.54 -5.68
C TRP A 186 -5.05 -9.63 -4.88
N GLU A 187 -5.73 -10.11 -3.85
CA GLU A 187 -5.34 -11.29 -3.09
C GLU A 187 -5.53 -12.53 -3.97
N GLU A 188 -4.44 -13.11 -4.51
CA GLU A 188 -4.49 -14.50 -4.96
C GLU A 188 -4.63 -15.38 -3.72
N SER A 189 -5.63 -16.26 -3.70
CA SER A 189 -5.94 -17.12 -2.56
C SER A 189 -4.82 -18.13 -2.33
N VAL A 190 -3.73 -17.76 -1.64
CA VAL A 190 -2.73 -18.73 -1.19
C VAL A 190 -2.08 -18.28 0.11
N ASP A 191 -2.12 -19.23 1.05
CA ASP A 191 -1.35 -19.46 2.27
C ASP A 191 -0.62 -18.31 2.96
N HIS A 192 -0.72 -18.37 4.29
CA HIS A 192 -0.06 -17.52 5.29
C HIS A 192 1.48 -17.67 5.30
N ALA A 193 2.09 -18.08 4.19
CA ALA A 193 3.53 -18.16 4.03
C ALA A 193 4.11 -16.73 4.02
N SER A 194 4.99 -16.47 4.98
CA SER A 194 5.78 -15.24 5.05
C SER A 194 6.52 -15.02 3.73
N SER A 195 6.22 -13.91 3.05
CA SER A 195 6.94 -13.47 1.85
C SER A 195 8.38 -13.07 2.13
N GLY A 196 8.75 -12.88 3.40
CA GLY A 196 10.01 -12.25 3.78
C GLY A 196 10.07 -10.75 3.46
N ASN A 197 8.97 -10.13 3.06
CA ASN A 197 8.88 -8.69 2.87
C ASN A 197 8.57 -7.96 4.19
N HIS A 198 8.96 -6.69 4.26
CA HIS A 198 8.59 -5.86 5.41
C HIS A 198 7.08 -5.58 5.37
N LEU A 199 6.57 -5.22 4.19
CA LEU A 199 5.15 -4.95 3.93
C LEU A 199 4.72 -5.55 2.59
N ASP A 200 3.59 -6.23 2.54
CA ASP A 200 2.95 -6.74 1.31
C ASP A 200 1.63 -6.03 1.03
N LEU A 201 1.67 -4.90 0.32
CA LEU A 201 0.49 -4.10 0.00
C LEU A 201 -0.46 -4.91 -0.89
N ARG A 202 -1.63 -5.26 -0.36
CA ARG A 202 -2.63 -6.10 -1.02
C ARG A 202 -3.97 -5.37 -1.09
N LEU A 203 -4.51 -5.26 -2.29
CA LEU A 203 -5.87 -4.77 -2.50
C LEU A 203 -6.87 -5.92 -2.42
N ALA A 204 -8.07 -5.63 -1.94
CA ALA A 204 -9.17 -6.61 -1.95
C ALA A 204 -9.60 -6.90 -3.40
N ALA A 205 -9.92 -8.17 -3.67
CA ALA A 205 -10.41 -8.60 -4.97
C ALA A 205 -11.69 -7.85 -5.37
N PRO A 206 -11.93 -7.62 -6.68
CA PRO A 206 -13.20 -7.08 -7.15
C PRO A 206 -14.37 -8.01 -6.87
N LYS A 207 -15.57 -7.43 -6.72
CA LYS A 207 -16.82 -8.20 -6.62
C LYS A 207 -17.10 -8.87 -7.97
N SER A 208 -17.85 -9.97 -7.96
CA SER A 208 -18.19 -10.71 -9.18
C SER A 208 -18.80 -9.77 -10.24
N GLY A 209 -18.20 -9.74 -11.43
CA GLY A 209 -18.63 -8.90 -12.56
C GLY A 209 -17.89 -7.56 -12.67
N ASP A 210 -17.23 -7.10 -11.61
CA ASP A 210 -16.37 -5.92 -11.64
C ASP A 210 -14.92 -6.30 -11.99
N ARG A 211 -14.23 -5.45 -12.74
CA ARG A 211 -12.80 -5.61 -13.03
C ARG A 211 -11.91 -5.00 -11.95
N PHE A 212 -12.41 -3.97 -11.27
CA PHE A 212 -11.66 -3.21 -10.26
C PHE A 212 -12.51 -3.01 -9.01
N ASN A 213 -11.87 -3.06 -7.84
CA ASN A 213 -12.53 -2.78 -6.57
C ASN A 213 -12.31 -1.30 -6.18
N ARG A 214 -13.34 -0.47 -6.38
CA ARG A 214 -13.30 0.95 -6.04
C ARG A 214 -13.03 1.21 -4.56
N GLU A 215 -13.65 0.43 -3.67
CA GLU A 215 -13.47 0.54 -2.22
C GLU A 215 -12.04 0.16 -1.80
N ALA A 216 -11.45 -0.86 -2.44
CA ALA A 216 -10.05 -1.23 -2.23
C ALA A 216 -9.09 -0.12 -2.69
N LEU A 217 -9.36 0.53 -3.83
CA LEU A 217 -8.56 1.67 -4.31
C LEU A 217 -8.68 2.89 -3.39
N LYS A 218 -9.89 3.16 -2.86
CA LYS A 218 -10.08 4.20 -1.85
C LYS A 218 -9.29 3.88 -0.58
N THR A 219 -9.37 2.64 -0.12
CA THR A 219 -8.60 2.17 1.05
C THR A 219 -7.10 2.30 0.80
N PHE A 220 -6.59 1.87 -0.36
CA PHE A 220 -5.20 2.03 -0.74
C PHE A 220 -4.77 3.50 -0.74
N LYS A 221 -5.59 4.40 -1.32
CA LYS A 221 -5.38 5.84 -1.24
C LYS A 221 -5.26 6.28 0.22
N ASP A 222 -6.24 5.98 1.05
CA ASP A 222 -6.31 6.52 2.41
C ASP A 222 -5.16 6.03 3.30
N THR A 223 -4.61 4.84 3.02
CA THR A 223 -3.53 4.22 3.79
C THR A 223 -2.12 4.43 3.23
N LEU A 224 -1.95 4.83 1.97
CA LEU A 224 -0.63 4.92 1.31
C LEU A 224 0.37 5.83 2.05
N LYS A 225 -0.14 6.90 2.70
CA LYS A 225 0.65 7.80 3.55
C LYS A 225 1.28 7.06 4.75
N GLU A 226 0.58 6.09 5.32
CA GLU A 226 1.04 5.35 6.49
C GLU A 226 2.10 4.32 6.09
N THR A 227 1.99 3.69 4.92
CA THR A 227 3.07 2.88 4.36
C THR A 227 4.34 3.70 4.17
N ARG A 228 4.23 4.94 3.67
CA ARG A 228 5.40 5.83 3.53
C ARG A 228 6.04 6.13 4.89
N LYS A 229 5.26 6.50 5.90
CA LYS A 229 5.75 6.76 7.27
C LYS A 229 6.45 5.53 7.88
N ALA A 230 5.88 4.34 7.68
CA ALA A 230 6.48 3.10 8.15
C ALA A 230 7.87 2.88 7.52
N VAL A 231 8.01 3.10 6.21
CA VAL A 231 9.31 3.03 5.52
C VAL A 231 10.27 4.13 6.02
N GLU A 232 9.79 5.36 6.20
CA GLU A 232 10.59 6.50 6.68
C GLU A 232 11.22 6.24 8.07
N SER A 233 10.50 5.51 8.93
CA SER A 233 10.91 5.22 10.32
C SER A 233 12.25 4.51 10.46
N VAL A 234 12.70 3.83 9.40
CA VAL A 234 13.99 3.14 9.33
C VAL A 234 14.90 3.69 8.23
N SER A 235 14.55 4.85 7.63
CA SER A 235 15.31 5.60 6.62
C SER A 235 16.21 4.73 5.71
N PRO A 236 15.61 3.86 4.88
CA PRO A 236 16.37 2.84 4.15
C PRO A 236 17.30 3.45 3.09
N SER A 237 18.41 2.77 2.80
CA SER A 237 19.31 3.13 1.70
C SER A 237 18.80 2.61 0.35
N VAL A 238 18.02 1.53 0.38
CA VAL A 238 17.48 0.86 -0.81
C VAL A 238 16.04 0.42 -0.56
N LEU A 239 15.16 0.71 -1.52
CA LEU A 239 13.80 0.18 -1.56
C LEU A 239 13.75 -0.98 -2.56
N GLN A 240 13.45 -2.19 -2.09
CA GLN A 240 13.22 -3.32 -2.97
C GLN A 240 11.72 -3.55 -3.13
N VAL A 241 11.25 -3.64 -4.38
CA VAL A 241 9.83 -3.86 -4.70
C VAL A 241 9.66 -5.11 -5.54
N GLU A 242 8.60 -5.87 -5.27
CA GLU A 242 8.22 -7.04 -6.06
C GLU A 242 6.69 -7.21 -6.07
N GLY A 243 6.20 -8.20 -6.81
CA GLY A 243 4.79 -8.58 -6.80
C GLY A 243 4.14 -8.54 -8.18
N ARG A 244 2.81 -8.65 -8.18
CA ARG A 244 1.96 -8.77 -9.37
C ARG A 244 0.83 -7.76 -9.26
N ALA A 245 0.99 -6.63 -9.95
CA ALA A 245 0.03 -5.56 -9.94
C ALA A 245 -0.21 -4.95 -11.32
N HIS A 246 -1.32 -4.24 -11.44
CA HIS A 246 -1.62 -3.33 -12.54
C HIS A 246 -0.59 -2.19 -12.60
N LEU A 247 -0.33 -1.69 -13.80
CA LEU A 247 0.75 -0.73 -14.06
C LEU A 247 0.51 0.61 -13.35
N PHE A 248 -0.75 1.05 -13.26
CA PHE A 248 -1.10 2.29 -12.58
C PHE A 248 -0.73 2.26 -11.08
N LEU A 249 -0.86 1.11 -10.40
CA LEU A 249 -0.46 0.97 -9.00
C LEU A 249 1.05 0.99 -8.84
N ALA A 250 1.78 0.34 -9.75
CA ALA A 250 3.24 0.35 -9.74
C ALA A 250 3.78 1.78 -9.93
N PHE A 251 3.24 2.53 -10.90
CA PHE A 251 3.57 3.94 -11.11
C PHE A 251 3.29 4.80 -9.88
N VAL A 252 2.10 4.65 -9.29
CA VAL A 252 1.72 5.42 -8.09
C VAL A 252 2.60 5.10 -6.89
N LEU A 253 2.93 3.83 -6.68
CA LEU A 253 3.87 3.44 -5.62
C LEU A 253 5.25 4.07 -5.89
N GLY A 254 5.71 4.08 -7.13
CA GLY A 254 6.93 4.78 -7.54
C GLY A 254 6.88 6.26 -7.19
N ALA A 255 5.79 6.95 -7.56
CA ALA A 255 5.59 8.37 -7.27
C ALA A 255 5.52 8.68 -5.76
N GLN A 256 4.97 7.75 -4.96
CA GLN A 256 4.94 7.87 -3.50
C GLN A 256 6.34 7.76 -2.88
N PHE A 257 7.26 7.05 -3.54
CA PHE A 257 8.63 6.83 -3.10
C PHE A 257 9.63 7.42 -4.12
N PRO A 258 9.72 8.74 -4.29
CA PRO A 258 10.64 9.35 -5.25
C PRO A 258 12.11 9.10 -4.89
N GLU A 259 13.02 9.35 -5.83
CA GLU A 259 14.47 9.25 -5.60
C GLU A 259 14.95 10.13 -4.43
N THR A 260 14.31 11.28 -4.23
CA THR A 260 14.59 12.20 -3.12
C THR A 260 14.19 11.66 -1.74
N PHE A 261 13.33 10.63 -1.69
CA PHE A 261 12.91 9.99 -0.44
C PHE A 261 13.81 8.80 -0.09
N VAL A 262 14.03 7.88 -1.04
CA VAL A 262 15.00 6.78 -0.91
C VAL A 262 15.82 6.76 -2.17
N LYS A 263 17.15 6.92 -2.07
CA LYS A 263 18.00 7.13 -3.25
C LYS A 263 17.95 5.98 -4.25
N ARG A 264 18.02 4.74 -3.79
CA ARG A 264 18.10 3.56 -4.67
C ARG A 264 16.83 2.74 -4.59
N ALA A 265 16.37 2.23 -5.73
CA ALA A 265 15.31 1.23 -5.75
C ALA A 265 15.66 0.06 -6.67
N ILE A 266 15.25 -1.13 -6.27
CA ILE A 266 15.39 -2.36 -7.05
C ILE A 266 14.00 -2.96 -7.21
N VAL A 267 13.55 -3.17 -8.45
CA VAL A 267 12.30 -3.90 -8.68
C VAL A 267 12.62 -5.31 -9.16
N ARG A 268 12.12 -6.32 -8.46
CA ARG A 268 12.29 -7.72 -8.84
C ARG A 268 11.12 -8.19 -9.69
N GLN A 269 11.41 -8.72 -10.87
CA GLN A 269 10.41 -9.33 -11.74
C GLN A 269 11.04 -10.51 -12.47
N SER A 270 10.38 -11.67 -12.43
CA SER A 270 10.82 -12.89 -13.13
C SER A 270 12.27 -13.31 -12.81
N GLY A 271 12.71 -13.13 -11.56
CA GLY A 271 14.07 -13.45 -11.12
C GLY A 271 15.11 -12.35 -11.37
N GLU A 272 14.79 -11.35 -12.19
CA GLU A 272 15.68 -10.26 -12.56
C GLU A 272 15.52 -9.02 -11.66
N ASN A 273 16.60 -8.25 -11.55
CA ASN A 273 16.67 -7.02 -10.75
C ASN A 273 16.73 -5.79 -11.66
N TRP A 274 15.70 -4.96 -11.61
CA TRP A 274 15.61 -3.70 -12.35
C TRP A 274 15.99 -2.52 -11.46
N GLY A 275 16.60 -1.47 -12.01
CA GLY A 275 16.88 -0.23 -11.27
C GLY A 275 18.33 -0.07 -10.78
N ARG A 276 19.22 -1.00 -11.13
CA ARG A 276 20.67 -0.77 -11.05
C ARG A 276 21.10 0.05 -12.26
N GLU A 277 21.98 1.02 -12.05
CA GLU A 277 22.60 1.75 -13.14
C GLU A 277 23.87 1.03 -13.57
N ASN A 278 23.98 0.70 -14.85
CA ASN A 278 25.26 0.35 -15.45
C ASN A 278 25.99 1.65 -15.87
N ASN A 279 27.32 1.66 -15.72
CA ASN A 279 28.21 2.72 -16.21
C ASN A 279 28.38 2.69 -17.75
N GLY A 280 27.36 2.24 -18.49
CA GLY A 280 27.39 2.17 -19.95
C GLY A 280 27.42 3.56 -20.59
N ASP A 281 27.62 3.59 -21.90
CA ASP A 281 27.76 4.82 -22.67
C ASP A 281 26.48 5.68 -22.55
N GLN A 282 26.60 6.84 -21.88
CA GLN A 282 25.45 7.65 -21.47
C GLN A 282 24.79 8.41 -22.63
N ASN A 283 25.37 8.38 -23.83
CA ASN A 283 24.95 9.19 -24.96
C ASN A 283 23.93 8.51 -25.90
N GLU A 284 23.68 7.21 -25.75
CA GLU A 284 22.62 6.54 -26.52
C GLU A 284 21.25 6.71 -25.86
N SER A 285 20.29 7.18 -26.67
CA SER A 285 18.88 7.36 -26.32
C SER A 285 18.12 6.09 -26.67
N PHE A 286 17.40 5.50 -25.73
CA PHE A 286 16.60 4.29 -25.94
C PHE A 286 15.23 4.60 -26.53
N LEU A 287 14.74 5.82 -26.28
CA LEU A 287 13.37 6.21 -26.57
C LEU A 287 13.31 7.28 -27.66
N HIS A 288 12.15 7.36 -28.30
CA HIS A 288 11.84 8.44 -29.21
C HIS A 288 10.34 8.76 -29.18
N LEU A 289 10.02 9.98 -29.61
CA LEU A 289 8.65 10.36 -29.92
C LEU A 289 8.29 9.76 -31.29
N THR A 290 7.28 8.89 -31.31
CA THR A 290 6.83 8.20 -32.53
C THR A 290 5.75 8.98 -33.27
N ASP A 291 4.95 9.78 -32.56
CA ASP A 291 3.91 10.65 -33.12
C ASP A 291 3.61 11.80 -32.15
N GLN A 292 3.29 12.97 -32.70
CA GLN A 292 3.03 14.24 -32.01
C GLN A 292 1.86 14.92 -32.72
N ARG A 293 0.75 15.16 -32.01
CA ARG A 293 -0.45 15.81 -32.57
C ARG A 293 -0.98 16.93 -31.69
N VAL A 294 -1.11 18.12 -32.25
CA VAL A 294 -1.84 19.24 -31.65
C VAL A 294 -3.33 18.99 -31.89
N CYS A 295 -4.12 19.02 -30.82
CA CYS A 295 -5.56 18.72 -30.86
C CYS A 295 -6.40 19.98 -30.67
N ASN A 296 -6.04 20.82 -29.69
CA ASN A 296 -6.72 22.09 -29.43
C ASN A 296 -5.74 23.13 -28.85
N GLU A 297 -5.64 24.30 -29.48
CA GLU A 297 -4.80 25.42 -29.01
C GLU A 297 -5.52 26.31 -27.98
N SER A 298 -6.85 26.25 -27.92
CA SER A 298 -7.67 27.07 -27.02
C SER A 298 -8.23 26.25 -25.87
N SER A 299 -7.54 26.28 -24.73
CA SER A 299 -8.14 25.89 -23.45
C SER A 299 -8.03 27.03 -22.44
N ALA A 300 -9.18 27.62 -22.09
CA ALA A 300 -9.30 28.42 -20.88
C ALA A 300 -9.21 27.46 -19.67
N GLY A 301 -8.01 27.33 -19.10
CA GLY A 301 -7.73 26.41 -17.99
C GLY A 301 -6.36 25.74 -18.11
N ARG A 302 -6.05 24.83 -17.18
CA ARG A 302 -4.82 24.05 -17.20
C ARG A 302 -4.79 23.15 -18.45
N ALA A 303 -3.76 23.28 -19.28
CA ALA A 303 -3.58 22.46 -20.47
C ALA A 303 -3.57 20.96 -20.11
N ARG A 304 -4.07 20.11 -21.01
CA ARG A 304 -4.18 18.67 -20.80
C ARG A 304 -3.47 17.91 -21.93
N VAL A 305 -2.59 16.99 -21.58
CA VAL A 305 -1.70 16.29 -22.52
C VAL A 305 -1.91 14.79 -22.42
N ALA A 306 -2.18 14.12 -23.54
CA ALA A 306 -2.31 12.66 -23.57
C ALA A 306 -1.00 12.00 -24.00
N VAL A 307 -0.47 11.11 -23.17
CA VAL A 307 0.79 10.40 -23.41
C VAL A 307 0.55 8.90 -23.42
N TYR A 308 0.90 8.26 -24.53
CA TYR A 308 0.98 6.81 -24.64
C TYR A 308 2.43 6.35 -24.60
N LEU A 309 2.78 5.62 -23.56
CA LEU A 309 4.11 5.05 -23.36
C LEU A 309 4.08 3.56 -23.73
N ASP A 310 4.67 3.20 -24.87
CA ASP A 310 4.71 1.83 -25.39
C ASP A 310 6.14 1.30 -25.45
N LEU A 311 6.51 0.51 -24.44
CA LEU A 311 7.84 -0.07 -24.28
C LEU A 311 7.84 -1.58 -24.55
N VAL A 312 6.82 -2.09 -25.23
CA VAL A 312 6.67 -3.51 -25.55
C VAL A 312 6.67 -3.68 -27.07
N ALA A 313 7.27 -4.77 -27.56
CA ALA A 313 7.28 -5.08 -28.98
C ALA A 313 5.85 -5.24 -29.56
N GLY A 314 5.71 -4.89 -30.85
CA GLY A 314 4.43 -4.82 -31.55
C GLY A 314 3.67 -3.52 -31.26
N ARG A 315 2.81 -3.09 -32.17
CA ARG A 315 2.03 -1.85 -32.04
C ARG A 315 0.60 -2.16 -31.61
N LEU A 316 0.17 -1.62 -30.46
CA LEU A 316 -1.20 -1.72 -29.96
C LEU A 316 -1.70 -0.34 -29.48
N ASP A 317 -1.96 0.56 -30.42
CA ASP A 317 -2.33 1.95 -30.14
C ASP A 317 -3.74 2.35 -30.62
N SER A 318 -4.58 1.37 -31.00
CA SER A 318 -5.98 1.61 -31.39
C SER A 318 -6.75 2.29 -30.26
N ALA A 319 -6.70 1.71 -29.06
CA ALA A 319 -7.35 2.24 -27.86
C ALA A 319 -6.91 3.67 -27.52
N PHE A 320 -5.62 3.96 -27.65
CA PHE A 320 -5.10 5.32 -27.42
C PHE A 320 -5.58 6.29 -28.50
N THR A 321 -5.56 5.87 -29.76
CA THR A 321 -6.05 6.69 -30.88
C THR A 321 -7.54 7.01 -30.70
N SER A 322 -8.36 6.02 -30.37
CA SER A 322 -9.78 6.22 -30.06
C SER A 322 -9.99 7.13 -28.86
N PHE A 323 -9.15 7.02 -27.82
CA PHE A 323 -9.20 7.92 -26.66
C PHE A 323 -8.93 9.39 -27.05
N VAL A 324 -7.88 9.64 -27.84
CA VAL A 324 -7.52 11.00 -28.29
C VAL A 324 -8.64 11.59 -29.15
N GLU A 325 -9.17 10.84 -30.13
CA GLU A 325 -10.26 11.32 -30.98
C GLU A 325 -11.53 11.65 -30.18
N ALA A 326 -11.90 10.80 -29.22
CA ALA A 326 -13.06 11.02 -28.35
C ALA A 326 -12.89 12.23 -27.40
N ASN A 327 -11.66 12.68 -27.16
CA ASN A 327 -11.33 13.76 -26.22
C ASN A 327 -10.61 14.95 -26.88
N LYS A 328 -10.62 15.04 -28.22
CA LYS A 328 -9.83 16.02 -29.00
C LYS A 328 -10.07 17.48 -28.62
N GLU A 329 -11.27 17.80 -28.12
CA GLU A 329 -11.61 19.16 -27.68
C GLU A 329 -11.01 19.52 -26.31
N LYS A 330 -10.73 18.51 -25.48
CA LYS A 330 -10.23 18.66 -24.11
C LYS A 330 -8.72 18.46 -24.00
N ILE A 331 -8.13 17.72 -24.93
CA ILE A 331 -6.70 17.47 -24.99
C ILE A 331 -6.08 18.57 -25.84
N SER A 332 -5.09 19.27 -25.29
CA SER A 332 -4.34 20.28 -26.05
C SER A 332 -3.39 19.59 -27.02
N TYR A 333 -2.75 18.53 -26.54
CA TYR A 333 -1.62 17.90 -27.20
C TYR A 333 -1.57 16.38 -26.89
N SER A 334 -1.20 15.56 -27.86
CA SER A 334 -1.01 14.12 -27.67
C SER A 334 0.32 13.63 -28.24
N ALA A 335 0.94 12.67 -27.55
CA ALA A 335 2.23 12.11 -27.91
C ALA A 335 2.30 10.60 -27.67
N ARG A 336 3.10 9.93 -28.50
CA ARG A 336 3.47 8.53 -28.32
C ARG A 336 4.97 8.43 -28.08
N ILE A 337 5.36 7.75 -27.01
CA ILE A 337 6.76 7.46 -26.66
C ILE A 337 6.98 5.97 -26.85
N GLY A 338 8.02 5.59 -27.61
CA GLY A 338 8.34 4.19 -27.85
C GLY A 338 9.84 3.90 -27.89
N MET A 339 10.18 2.61 -27.81
CA MET A 339 11.55 2.12 -27.97
C MET A 339 12.04 2.40 -29.40
N ARG A 340 13.25 2.97 -29.55
CA ARG A 340 13.90 3.14 -30.86
C ARG A 340 14.13 1.81 -31.55
N GLU A 341 14.59 0.84 -30.79
CA GLU A 341 14.79 -0.54 -31.22
C GLU A 341 13.81 -1.43 -30.44
N PRO A 342 12.67 -1.80 -31.05
CA PRO A 342 11.69 -2.66 -30.39
C PRO A 342 12.29 -4.05 -30.13
N GLY A 343 12.27 -4.49 -28.87
CA GLY A 343 12.87 -5.76 -28.48
C GLY A 343 12.67 -6.07 -27.00
N GLN A 344 13.36 -7.11 -26.54
CA GLN A 344 13.45 -7.41 -25.12
C GLN A 344 14.35 -6.37 -24.44
N ILE A 345 13.83 -5.73 -23.39
CA ILE A 345 14.58 -4.75 -22.61
C ILE A 345 15.51 -5.47 -21.63
N ASP A 346 16.78 -5.11 -21.60
CA ASP A 346 17.72 -5.53 -20.56
C ASP A 346 17.32 -4.87 -19.22
N PRO A 347 17.07 -5.64 -18.15
CA PRO A 347 16.77 -5.11 -16.82
C PRO A 347 17.78 -4.07 -16.30
N ASN A 348 19.05 -4.17 -16.71
CA ASN A 348 20.11 -3.24 -16.31
C ASN A 348 19.99 -1.85 -16.97
N ASP A 349 19.29 -1.74 -18.10
CA ASP A 349 18.98 -0.46 -18.74
C ASP A 349 17.73 0.19 -18.15
N GLY A 350 16.98 -0.53 -17.31
CA GLY A 350 15.68 -0.09 -16.82
C GLY A 350 15.69 1.26 -16.09
N ALA A 351 16.74 1.56 -15.32
CA ALA A 351 16.88 2.86 -14.65
C ALA A 351 17.06 4.01 -15.66
N ARG A 352 17.87 3.79 -16.70
CA ARG A 352 18.13 4.78 -17.76
C ARG A 352 16.87 5.02 -18.59
N ILE A 353 16.21 3.95 -19.03
CA ILE A 353 14.95 4.01 -19.78
C ILE A 353 13.88 4.76 -18.99
N ALA A 354 13.74 4.46 -17.69
CA ALA A 354 12.76 5.13 -16.85
C ALA A 354 13.04 6.64 -16.70
N ARG A 355 14.32 7.04 -16.59
CA ARG A 355 14.71 8.46 -16.54
C ARG A 355 14.43 9.17 -17.87
N GLU A 356 14.80 8.55 -18.98
CA GLU A 356 14.55 9.08 -20.32
C GLU A 356 13.05 9.27 -20.57
N ALA A 357 12.22 8.26 -20.25
CA ALA A 357 10.77 8.35 -20.37
C ALA A 357 10.20 9.49 -19.52
N SER A 358 10.70 9.65 -18.29
CA SER A 358 10.24 10.71 -17.38
C SER A 358 10.63 12.11 -17.86
N ASN A 359 11.82 12.26 -18.45
CA ASN A 359 12.25 13.52 -19.06
C ASN A 359 11.39 13.87 -20.28
N LEU A 360 11.13 12.91 -21.18
CA LEU A 360 10.22 13.13 -22.30
C LEU A 360 8.82 13.53 -21.83
N ILE A 361 8.25 12.82 -20.84
CA ILE A 361 6.94 13.16 -20.25
C ILE A 361 6.94 14.60 -19.69
N ARG A 362 8.03 15.00 -19.02
CA ARG A 362 8.19 16.36 -18.47
C ARG A 362 8.24 17.42 -19.55
N ASP A 363 8.99 17.18 -20.62
CA ASP A 363 9.10 18.12 -21.74
C ASP A 363 7.73 18.31 -22.42
N LEU A 364 6.95 17.24 -22.57
CA LEU A 364 5.59 17.29 -23.11
C LEU A 364 4.60 18.04 -22.19
N SER A 365 4.90 18.14 -20.89
CA SER A 365 4.05 18.87 -19.93
C SER A 365 4.18 20.39 -20.03
N SER A 366 5.24 20.89 -20.68
CA SER A 366 5.55 22.32 -20.83
C SER A 366 5.87 22.70 -22.28
N PRO A 367 4.96 22.44 -23.25
CA PRO A 367 5.33 22.45 -24.66
C PRO A 367 5.73 23.82 -25.25
N HIS A 368 5.57 24.94 -24.52
CA HIS A 368 5.86 26.29 -25.06
C HIS A 368 6.42 27.31 -24.06
N GLY A 369 7.09 26.90 -22.98
CA GLY A 369 7.73 27.84 -22.05
C GLY A 369 6.75 28.80 -21.33
N SER A 370 5.45 28.51 -21.33
CA SER A 370 4.45 29.29 -20.59
C SER A 370 4.57 29.03 -19.09
N SER A 371 5.45 29.81 -18.47
CA SER A 371 5.70 29.89 -17.03
C SER A 371 4.55 30.55 -16.23
N SER A 372 3.44 30.92 -16.89
CA SER A 372 2.35 31.68 -16.28
C SER A 372 1.15 30.84 -15.79
N HIS A 373 1.00 29.58 -16.20
CA HIS A 373 -0.20 28.76 -15.90
C HIS A 373 0.05 27.37 -15.27
N GLY A 374 1.30 27.06 -14.88
CA GLY A 374 1.66 25.76 -14.28
C GLY A 374 1.77 24.63 -15.33
N ALA A 375 2.48 23.55 -14.99
CA ALA A 375 2.69 22.41 -15.88
C ALA A 375 1.35 21.78 -16.30
N ALA A 376 1.23 21.27 -17.53
CA ALA A 376 0.01 20.62 -18.00
C ALA A 376 -0.38 19.39 -17.15
N HIS A 377 -1.65 19.03 -17.15
CA HIS A 377 -2.15 17.77 -16.59
C HIS A 377 -1.99 16.65 -17.61
N ILE A 378 -1.47 15.49 -17.20
CA ILE A 378 -1.06 14.42 -18.12
C ILE A 378 -2.01 13.22 -18.02
N ASP A 379 -2.67 12.84 -19.09
CA ASP A 379 -3.31 11.52 -19.20
C ASP A 379 -2.27 10.50 -19.62
N LEU A 380 -1.89 9.61 -18.70
CA LEU A 380 -0.83 8.63 -18.91
C LEU A 380 -1.40 7.23 -19.13
N MET A 381 -1.18 6.70 -20.32
CA MET A 381 -1.46 5.32 -20.72
C MET A 381 -0.14 4.58 -20.87
N MET A 382 0.02 3.46 -20.15
CA MET A 382 1.26 2.70 -20.16
C MET A 382 1.05 1.30 -20.75
N ARG A 383 1.98 0.90 -21.60
CA ARG A 383 2.21 -0.48 -22.03
C ARG A 383 3.70 -0.77 -21.87
N CYS A 384 4.08 -1.19 -20.66
CA CYS A 384 5.47 -1.45 -20.30
C CYS A 384 5.56 -2.54 -19.22
N PRO A 385 6.75 -3.12 -18.98
CA PRO A 385 7.02 -3.94 -17.80
C PRO A 385 6.72 -3.19 -16.50
N LEU A 386 6.17 -3.90 -15.50
CA LEU A 386 5.86 -3.37 -14.16
C LEU A 386 7.04 -2.62 -13.51
N PRO A 387 8.30 -3.12 -13.58
CA PRO A 387 9.46 -2.39 -13.10
C PRO A 387 9.62 -0.98 -13.67
N LEU A 388 9.37 -0.80 -14.98
CA LEU A 388 9.49 0.50 -15.62
C LEU A 388 8.38 1.43 -15.18
N ALA A 389 7.14 0.95 -15.04
CA ALA A 389 6.04 1.77 -14.50
C ALA A 389 6.41 2.35 -13.12
N PHE A 390 6.93 1.50 -12.22
CA PHE A 390 7.40 1.94 -10.90
C PHE A 390 8.58 2.92 -10.99
N LEU A 391 9.63 2.60 -11.74
CA LEU A 391 10.83 3.45 -11.84
C LEU A 391 10.51 4.81 -12.48
N ILE A 392 9.61 4.86 -13.46
CA ILE A 392 9.12 6.11 -14.06
C ILE A 392 8.36 6.93 -13.03
N GLY A 393 7.47 6.28 -12.26
CA GLY A 393 6.76 6.91 -11.14
C GLY A 393 7.70 7.63 -10.18
N ARG A 394 8.86 7.04 -9.87
CA ARG A 394 9.86 7.63 -8.96
C ARG A 394 10.52 8.91 -9.50
N ASN A 395 10.55 9.06 -10.82
CA ASN A 395 11.25 10.13 -11.53
C ASN A 395 10.33 11.30 -11.91
N VAL A 396 9.01 11.17 -11.71
CA VAL A 396 8.02 12.21 -12.02
C VAL A 396 7.71 13.10 -10.81
N ASN A 397 8.58 14.06 -10.53
CA ASN A 397 8.31 15.12 -9.56
C ASN A 397 7.59 16.32 -10.21
N THR A 398 6.80 17.05 -9.42
CA THR A 398 6.13 18.31 -9.82
C THR A 398 5.26 18.20 -11.08
N LEU A 399 4.57 17.07 -11.26
CA LEU A 399 3.66 16.80 -12.37
C LEU A 399 2.31 16.32 -11.82
N SER A 400 1.26 16.47 -12.61
CA SER A 400 -0.04 15.86 -12.30
C SER A 400 -0.48 14.92 -13.40
N PHE A 401 -1.09 13.82 -13.01
CA PHE A 401 -1.47 12.75 -13.90
C PHE A 401 -2.90 12.31 -13.64
N THR A 402 -3.58 11.85 -14.69
CA THR A 402 -4.56 10.78 -14.59
C THR A 402 -3.91 9.53 -15.15
N VAL A 403 -3.76 8.49 -14.33
CA VAL A 403 -3.22 7.20 -14.77
C VAL A 403 -4.33 6.25 -15.17
N TYR A 404 -4.14 5.58 -16.30
CA TYR A 404 -5.13 4.69 -16.91
C TYR A 404 -4.68 3.24 -16.88
N GLU A 405 -5.65 2.33 -16.88
CA GLU A 405 -5.43 0.89 -17.05
C GLU A 405 -6.10 0.39 -18.33
N TYR A 406 -5.47 -0.57 -19.02
CA TYR A 406 -5.97 -1.09 -20.29
C TYR A 406 -6.99 -2.22 -20.07
N GLU A 407 -8.20 -2.00 -20.57
CA GLU A 407 -9.29 -2.99 -20.55
C GLU A 407 -9.33 -3.75 -21.88
N ARG A 408 -8.56 -4.84 -21.96
CA ARG A 408 -8.40 -5.67 -23.18
C ARG A 408 -9.73 -6.06 -23.83
N ASP A 409 -10.73 -6.46 -23.05
CA ASP A 409 -12.01 -6.97 -23.58
C ASP A 409 -12.84 -5.90 -24.29
N LYS A 410 -12.59 -4.63 -23.98
CA LYS A 410 -13.28 -3.47 -24.57
C LYS A 410 -12.35 -2.59 -25.42
N ASP A 411 -11.11 -3.02 -25.63
CA ASP A 411 -10.04 -2.27 -26.29
C ASP A 411 -10.02 -0.77 -25.93
N ARG A 412 -9.99 -0.46 -24.63
CA ARG A 412 -10.05 0.92 -24.14
C ARG A 412 -9.21 1.15 -22.89
N TYR A 413 -8.85 2.41 -22.66
CA TYR A 413 -8.25 2.86 -21.41
C TYR A 413 -9.30 3.35 -20.43
N VAL A 414 -9.22 2.86 -19.18
CA VAL A 414 -10.10 3.26 -18.08
C VAL A 414 -9.32 4.14 -17.10
N PRO A 415 -9.81 5.34 -16.75
CA PRO A 415 -9.14 6.19 -15.78
C PRO A 415 -9.21 5.57 -14.38
N MET A 416 -8.07 5.48 -13.70
CA MET A 416 -7.99 4.81 -12.40
C MET A 416 -7.81 5.80 -11.25
N LEU A 417 -6.74 6.60 -11.32
CA LEU A 417 -6.35 7.51 -10.24
C LEU A 417 -5.89 8.85 -10.81
N ASP A 418 -6.23 9.93 -10.10
CA ASP A 418 -5.51 11.20 -10.23
C ASP A 418 -4.33 11.20 -9.27
N VAL A 419 -3.18 11.62 -9.77
CA VAL A 419 -1.89 11.63 -9.06
C VAL A 419 -1.31 13.03 -9.13
N ASP A 420 -0.88 13.57 -8.00
CA ASP A 420 -0.21 14.86 -7.90
C ASP A 420 1.11 14.69 -7.14
N THR A 421 2.21 15.10 -7.77
CA THR A 421 3.56 14.98 -7.20
C THR A 421 4.17 16.31 -6.77
N PHE A 422 3.40 17.40 -6.73
CA PHE A 422 3.83 18.72 -6.22
C PHE A 422 3.99 18.73 -4.69
N ASN A 423 2.99 18.21 -3.98
CA ASN A 423 2.95 18.17 -2.51
C ASN A 423 3.12 16.74 -1.99
N ASN A 424 4.17 16.07 -2.48
CA ASN A 424 4.49 14.67 -2.24
C ASN A 424 4.81 14.30 -0.76
N ARG A 425 4.49 15.13 0.24
CA ARG A 425 4.82 14.89 1.65
C ARG A 425 3.83 13.97 2.35
N SER A 426 2.57 13.90 1.91
CA SER A 426 1.55 13.05 2.55
C SER A 426 1.09 11.92 1.64
N ASN A 427 0.51 12.22 0.48
CA ASN A 427 -0.08 11.22 -0.40
C ASN A 427 -0.11 11.73 -1.84
N VAL A 428 0.38 10.93 -2.79
CA VAL A 428 0.37 11.31 -4.21
C VAL A 428 -0.98 11.08 -4.88
N ILE A 429 -1.86 10.22 -4.34
CA ILE A 429 -3.18 9.97 -4.93
C ILE A 429 -4.16 11.03 -4.45
N THR A 430 -4.67 11.85 -5.37
CA THR A 430 -5.65 12.89 -5.05
C THR A 430 -7.09 12.39 -5.22
N LYS A 431 -7.35 11.49 -6.18
CA LYS A 431 -8.70 10.99 -6.47
C LYS A 431 -8.71 9.57 -7.03
N VAL A 432 -9.75 8.80 -6.69
CA VAL A 432 -10.10 7.51 -7.30
C VAL A 432 -11.21 7.75 -8.32
N LEU A 433 -11.02 7.31 -9.56
CA LEU A 433 -11.86 7.69 -10.71
C LEU A 433 -12.81 6.59 -11.19
N VAL A 434 -12.43 5.32 -11.00
CA VAL A 434 -13.27 4.16 -11.33
C VAL A 434 -14.43 4.00 -10.35
#